data_AF-A0A2E9QHW2-F1
#
_entry.id   AF-A0A2E9QHW2-F1
#
_cell.length_a   1.000
_cell.length_b   1.000
_cell.length_c   1.000
_cell.angle_alpha   90.00
_cell.angle_beta   90.00
_cell.angle_gamma   90.00
#
_symmetry.space_group_name_H-M   'P 1'
#
loop_
_entity.id
_entity.type
_entity.pdbx_description
1 polymer ?
#
loop_
_entity_poly.entity_id
_entity_poly.type
_entity_poly.pdbx_seq_one_letter_code
_entity_poly.pdbx_strand_id
1 'polypeptide(L)' 'MDGVFKYMNGFFKGLTGLIMTVLGLGVAVEILYGGGALMGISVIDNVMGVINGLGSAGFAGLVGLCVLWNLLTAK' A
#
# COMPACT_ATOMS: atom_id res chain seq x y z
N MET A 1 22.07 -9.01 -19.24
CA MET A 1 21.72 -8.59 -17.86
C MET A 1 20.45 -7.72 -17.88
N ASP A 2 20.32 -6.80 -18.83
CA ASP A 2 19.13 -5.93 -18.97
C ASP A 2 17.79 -6.66 -19.12
N GLY A 3 17.77 -7.80 -19.84
CA GLY A 3 16.56 -8.61 -19.99
C GLY A 3 16.05 -9.20 -18.67
N VAL A 4 16.96 -9.60 -17.77
CA VAL A 4 16.61 -10.14 -16.45
C VAL A 4 16.07 -9.04 -15.55
N PHE A 5 16.73 -7.88 -15.51
CA PHE A 5 16.24 -6.73 -14.75
C PHE A 5 14.88 -6.24 -15.24
N LYS A 6 14.66 -6.21 -16.56
CA LYS A 6 13.37 -5.86 -17.14
C LYS A 6 12.27 -6.85 -16.78
N TYR A 7 12.56 -8.15 -16.82
CA TYR A 7 11.62 -9.20 -16.42
C TYR A 7 11.28 -9.11 -14.93
N MET A 8 12.28 -8.96 -14.06
CA MET A 8 12.08 -8.81 -12.62
C MET A 8 11.27 -7.56 -12.29
N ASN A 9 11.57 -6.41 -12.92
CA ASN A 9 10.80 -5.20 -12.72
C ASN A 9 9.33 -5.39 -13.15
N GLY A 10 9.09 -6.04 -14.29
CA GLY A 10 7.73 -6.39 -14.74
C GLY A 10 6.99 -7.31 -13.75
N PHE A 11 7.68 -8.32 -13.22
CA PHE A 11 7.13 -9.23 -12.21
C PHE A 11 6.74 -8.48 -10.92
N PHE A 12 7.63 -7.67 -10.35
CA PHE A 12 7.33 -6.91 -9.14
C PHE A 12 6.25 -5.85 -9.35
N LYS A 13 6.21 -5.17 -10.51
CA LYS A 13 5.11 -4.26 -10.84
C LYS A 13 3.77 -5.00 -10.90
N GLY A 14 3.72 -6.18 -11.52
CA GLY A 14 2.53 -7.04 -11.57
C GLY A 14 2.10 -7.56 -10.19
N LEU A 15 3.06 -8.02 -9.39
CA LEU A 15 2.81 -8.51 -8.03
C LEU A 15 2.29 -7.40 -7.11
N THR A 16 2.90 -6.21 -7.16
CA THR A 16 2.39 -5.03 -6.43
C THR A 16 0.97 -4.69 -6.87
N GLY A 17 0.68 -4.71 -8.18
CA GLY A 17 -0.68 -4.52 -8.69
C GLY A 17 -1.68 -5.51 -8.09
N LEU A 18 -1.33 -6.81 -8.08
CA LEU A 18 -2.16 -7.85 -7.48
C LEU A 18 -2.40 -7.60 -5.99
N ILE A 19 -1.36 -7.29 -5.20
CA ILE A 19 -1.48 -6.99 -3.77
C ILE A 19 -2.36 -5.77 -3.53
N MET A 20 -2.22 -4.70 -4.33
CA MET A 20 -3.07 -3.52 -4.23
C MET A 20 -4.54 -3.83 -4.53
N THR A 21 -4.81 -4.78 -5.42
CA THR A 21 -6.18 -5.23 -5.72
C THR A 21 -6.78 -5.98 -4.53
N VAL A 22 -5.98 -6.86 -3.90
CA VAL A 22 -6.37 -7.58 -2.67
C VAL A 22 -6.60 -6.61 -1.51
N LEU A 23 -5.77 -5.57 -1.37
CA LEU A 23 -5.98 -4.50 -0.39
C LEU A 23 -7.32 -3.81 -0.60
N GLY A 24 -7.65 -3.44 -1.85
CA GLY A 24 -8.94 -2.83 -2.19
C GLY A 24 -10.14 -3.74 -1.88
N LEU A 25 -10.03 -5.04 -2.19
CA LEU A 25 -11.04 -6.02 -1.81
C LEU A 25 -11.19 -6.13 -0.30
N GLY A 26 -10.09 -6.10 0.44
CA GLY A 26 -10.13 -6.18 1.90
C GLY A 26 -10.82 -4.99 2.56
N VAL A 27 -10.57 -3.78 2.05
CA VAL A 27 -11.30 -2.57 2.47
C VAL A 27 -12.80 -2.70 2.16
N ALA A 28 -13.17 -3.19 0.97
CA ALA A 28 -14.57 -3.37 0.59
C ALA A 28 -15.29 -4.38 1.50
N VAL A 29 -14.65 -5.52 1.80
CA VAL A 29 -15.20 -6.54 2.72
C VAL A 29 -15.42 -5.95 4.11
N GLU A 30 -14.45 -5.19 4.62
CA GLU A 30 -14.54 -4.58 5.94
C GLU A 30 -15.65 -3.51 6.03
N ILE A 31 -15.89 -2.75 4.96
CA ILE A 31 -17.01 -1.81 4.90
C ILE A 31 -18.36 -2.54 4.96
N LEU A 32 -18.48 -3.69 4.30
CA LEU A 32 -19.75 -4.43 4.20
C LEU A 32 -20.06 -5.25 5.46
N TYR A 33 -19.05 -5.83 6.09
CA TYR A 33 -19.22 -6.80 7.16
C TYR A 33 -18.66 -6.34 8.52
N GLY A 34 -18.04 -5.15 8.57
CA GLY A 34 -17.45 -4.57 9.78
C GLY A 34 -15.98 -4.93 9.99
N GLY A 35 -15.37 -4.28 10.98
CA GLY A 35 -13.96 -4.44 11.34
C GLY A 35 -13.59 -5.90 11.62
N GLY A 36 -12.46 -6.36 11.08
CA GLY A 36 -11.99 -7.73 11.28
C GLY A 36 -12.72 -8.81 10.46
N ALA A 37 -13.57 -8.45 9.51
CA ALA A 37 -14.30 -9.39 8.65
C ALA A 37 -13.40 -10.36 7.87
N LEU A 38 -12.14 -9.98 7.61
CA LEU A 38 -11.11 -10.86 7.06
C LEU A 38 -10.31 -11.52 8.18
N MET A 39 -10.89 -12.54 8.83
CA MET A 39 -10.16 -13.40 9.78
C MET A 39 -9.54 -12.64 10.97
N GLY A 40 -10.21 -11.57 11.44
CA GLY A 40 -9.72 -10.71 12.53
C GLY A 40 -8.71 -9.64 12.10
N ILE A 41 -8.42 -9.51 10.79
CA ILE A 41 -7.58 -8.45 10.25
C ILE A 41 -8.46 -7.24 9.91
N SER A 42 -8.13 -6.09 10.51
CA SER A 42 -8.69 -4.79 10.17
C SER A 42 -7.79 -4.08 9.15
N VAL A 43 -8.18 -4.11 7.89
CA VAL A 43 -7.43 -3.48 6.79
C VAL A 43 -7.52 -1.96 6.90
N ILE A 44 -8.68 -1.44 7.28
CA ILE A 44 -8.90 0.00 7.47
C ILE A 44 -8.03 0.52 8.62
N ASP A 45 -7.99 -0.15 9.77
CA ASP A 45 -7.16 0.30 10.90
C ASP A 45 -5.67 0.24 10.56
N ASN A 46 -5.22 -0.76 9.80
CA ASN A 46 -3.85 -0.85 9.33
C ASN A 46 -3.48 0.34 8.43
N VAL A 47 -4.35 0.70 7.48
CA VAL A 47 -4.14 1.86 6.58
C VAL A 47 -4.16 3.16 7.38
N MET A 48 -5.14 3.33 8.27
CA MET A 48 -5.26 4.50 9.14
C MET A 48 -4.06 4.63 10.09
N GLY A 49 -3.51 3.53 10.58
CA GLY A 49 -2.30 3.50 11.39
C GLY A 49 -1.10 4.09 10.66
N VAL A 50 -0.90 3.75 9.38
CA VAL A 50 0.16 4.34 8.54
C VAL A 50 -0.09 5.83 8.33
N ILE A 51 -1.32 6.23 8.00
CA ILE A 51 -1.69 7.65 7.78
C ILE A 51 -1.44 8.47 9.05
N ASN A 52 -1.86 7.97 10.22
CA ASN A 52 -1.66 8.63 11.50
C ASN A 52 -0.17 8.69 11.88
N GLY A 53 0.61 7.65 11.56
CA GLY A 53 2.07 7.65 11.71
C GLY A 53 2.74 8.76 10.90
N LEU A 54 2.32 8.93 9.64
CA LEU A 54 2.80 10.04 8.80
C LEU A 54 2.31 11.40 9.31
N GLY A 55 1.05 11.52 9.70
CA GLY A 55 0.48 12.78 10.22
C GLY A 55 1.14 13.24 11.52
N SER A 56 1.39 12.32 12.45
CA SER A 56 2.05 12.61 13.74
C SER A 56 3.52 13.00 13.60
N ALA A 57 4.19 12.57 12.52
CA ALA A 57 5.55 12.97 12.20
C ALA A 57 5.66 14.42 11.66
N GLY A 58 4.55 15.12 11.44
CA GLY A 58 4.52 16.52 11.02
C GLY A 58 5.25 16.77 9.71
N PHE A 59 6.21 17.71 9.69
CA PHE A 59 6.98 18.03 8.49
C PHE A 59 7.79 16.83 7.95
N ALA A 60 8.35 16.00 8.84
CA ALA A 60 9.07 14.79 8.43
C ALA A 60 8.13 13.78 7.75
N GLY A 61 6.89 13.70 8.21
CA GLY A 61 5.84 12.89 7.58
C GLY A 61 5.53 13.35 6.16
N LEU A 62 5.39 14.66 5.94
CA LEU A 62 5.18 15.24 4.61
C LEU A 62 6.34 14.92 3.66
N VAL A 63 7.58 15.11 4.12
CA VAL A 63 8.78 14.77 3.33
C VAL A 63 8.81 13.27 3.01
N GLY A 64 8.52 12.42 3.99
CA GLY A 64 8.43 10.97 3.79
C GLY A 64 7.37 10.61 2.75
N LEU A 65 6.21 11.26 2.76
CA LEU A 65 5.14 11.06 1.80
C LEU A 65 5.57 11.48 0.39
N CYS A 66 6.28 12.61 0.23
CA CYS A 66 6.84 13.02 -1.05
C CYS A 66 7.86 12.02 -1.61
N VAL A 67 8.72 11.47 -0.75
CA VAL A 67 9.71 10.45 -1.15
C VAL A 67 9.01 9.16 -1.58
N LEU A 68 8.07 8.66 -0.77
CA LEU A 68 7.29 7.46 -1.09
C LEU A 68 6.51 7.63 -2.39
N TRP A 69 5.87 8.79 -2.59
CA TRP A 69 5.15 9.08 -3.82
C TRP A 69 6.06 9.04 -5.05
N ASN A 70 7.26 9.62 -4.93
CA ASN A 70 8.25 9.57 -6.01
C ASN A 70 8.68 8.13 -6.30
N LEU A 71 8.97 7.32 -5.27
CA LEU A 71 9.38 5.92 -5.46
C LEU A 71 8.29 5.04 -6.09
N LEU A 72 7.02 5.26 -5.73
CA LEU A 72 5.90 4.47 -6.23
C LEU A 72 5.42 4.92 -7.63
N THR A 73 5.63 6.18 -7.98
CA THR A 73 5.16 6.77 -9.24
C THR A 73 6.28 7.03 -10.25
N ALA A 74 7.54 6.93 -9.84
CA ALA A 74 8.68 7.01 -10.75
C ALA A 74 8.56 5.94 -11.84
N LYS A 75 8.58 6.38 -13.10
CA LYS A 75 8.38 5.53 -14.27
C LYS A 75 9.54 4.56 -14.48
#